data_AF-A0A7Y2U5E5-F1
#
_entry.id   AF-A0A7Y2U5E5-F1
#
_cell.length_a   1.000
_cell.length_b   1.000
_cell.length_c   1.000
_cell.angle_alpha   90.00
_cell.angle_beta   90.00
_cell.angle_gamma   90.00
#
_symmetry.space_group_name_H-M   'P 1'
#
loop_
_entity.id
_entity.type
_entity.pdbx_description
1 polymer ?
#
loop_
_entity_poly.entity_id
_entity_poly.type
_entity_poly.pdbx_seq_one_letter_code
_entity_poly.pdbx_strand_id
1 'polypeptide(L)'
;MIKYTISVILLTLAACMVQQFLPAISGLYGARVLILPLVFLCCAVSVNFATMLALAFICGFLWDAQHALGAQGGDPEIYNAPVESLRFGYSILLYAMMGLLMQGIQPLFRKGKWHISSILAGIAIFLYLFSEYLLINLVRGDFAFPATAFYRIYLTSALTML
;
A
#
# COMPACT_ATOMS: atom_id res chain seq x y z
N MET A 1 -16.87 -3.27 -20.95
CA MET A 1 -16.15 -3.44 -19.66
C MET A 1 -14.63 -3.52 -19.83
N ILE A 2 -14.08 -4.22 -20.83
CA ILE A 2 -12.62 -4.32 -21.08
C ILE A 2 -11.91 -2.96 -21.15
N LYS A 3 -12.48 -1.97 -21.86
CA LYS A 3 -11.91 -0.61 -21.95
C LYS A 3 -11.76 0.07 -20.57
N TYR A 4 -12.71 -0.17 -19.66
CA TYR A 4 -12.68 0.38 -18.30
C TYR A 4 -11.58 -0.29 -17.47
N THR A 5 -11.47 -1.62 -17.53
CA THR A 5 -10.42 -2.37 -16.85
C THR A 5 -9.03 -1.94 -17.31
N ILE A 6 -8.82 -1.77 -18.62
CA ILE A 6 -7.54 -1.30 -19.19
C ILE A 6 -7.21 0.10 -18.66
N SER A 7 -8.20 1.01 -18.62
CA SER A 7 -8.00 2.36 -18.10
C SER A 7 -7.59 2.37 -16.62
N VAL A 8 -8.19 1.51 -15.80
CA VAL A 8 -7.85 1.38 -14.37
C VAL A 8 -6.44 0.81 -14.17
N ILE A 9 -6.04 -0.17 -14.99
CA ILE A 9 -4.68 -0.72 -14.95
C ILE A 9 -3.67 0.36 -15.33
N LEU A 10 -3.92 1.13 -16.40
CA LEU A 10 -3.06 2.25 -16.80
C LEU A 10 -2.96 3.31 -15.71
N LEU A 11 -4.06 3.64 -15.05
CA LEU A 11 -4.07 4.60 -13.94
C LEU A 11 -3.22 4.10 -12.77
N THR A 12 -3.30 2.81 -12.45
CA THR A 12 -2.50 2.17 -11.39
C THR A 12 -1.00 2.21 -11.73
N LEU A 13 -0.63 1.93 -12.98
CA LEU A 13 0.76 2.03 -13.45
C LEU A 13 1.27 3.48 -13.41
N ALA A 14 0.45 4.45 -13.82
CA ALA A 14 0.80 5.86 -13.75
C ALA A 14 1.00 6.30 -12.28
N ALA A 15 0.10 5.89 -11.37
CA ALA A 15 0.23 6.14 -9.94
C ALA A 15 1.52 5.55 -9.37
N CYS A 16 1.89 4.35 -9.81
CA CYS A 16 3.15 3.71 -9.44
C CYS A 16 4.37 4.52 -9.88
N MET A 17 4.36 5.09 -11.09
CA MET A 17 5.44 5.95 -11.59
C MET A 17 5.52 7.26 -10.79
N VAL A 18 4.38 7.91 -10.55
CA VAL A 18 4.33 9.16 -9.76
C VAL A 18 4.83 8.91 -8.33
N GLN A 19 4.46 7.78 -7.72
CA GLN A 19 4.88 7.39 -6.37
C GLN A 19 6.41 7.38 -6.20
N GLN A 20 7.18 7.08 -7.25
CA GLN A 20 8.65 7.05 -7.17
C GLN A 20 9.27 8.44 -6.96
N PHE A 21 8.56 9.51 -7.35
CA PHE A 21 9.05 10.87 -7.24
C PHE A 21 8.59 11.59 -5.96
N LEU A 22 7.78 10.93 -5.11
CA LEU A 22 7.30 11.54 -3.86
C LEU A 22 8.31 11.34 -2.72
N PRO A 23 8.94 12.42 -2.23
CA PRO A 23 9.83 12.34 -1.09
C PRO A 23 9.05 12.08 0.19
N ALA A 24 9.75 11.54 1.19
CA ALA A 24 9.21 11.46 2.55
C ALA A 24 9.16 12.85 3.18
N ILE A 25 8.11 13.12 3.95
CA ILE A 25 7.95 14.39 4.66
C ILE A 25 8.73 14.29 5.98
N SER A 26 9.92 14.89 6.02
CA SER A 26 10.80 14.85 7.20
C SER A 26 10.16 15.48 8.45
N GLY A 27 9.27 16.46 8.28
CA GLY A 27 8.53 17.08 9.39
C GLY A 27 7.47 16.20 10.05
N LEU A 28 7.09 15.06 9.46
CA LEU A 28 6.09 14.12 9.98
C LEU A 28 6.71 12.74 10.23
N TYR A 29 7.82 12.66 10.95
CA TYR A 29 8.49 11.37 11.26
C TYR A 29 8.81 10.51 10.01
N GLY A 30 9.01 11.15 8.85
CA GLY A 30 9.24 10.45 7.57
C GLY A 30 7.98 9.80 6.99
N ALA A 31 6.78 10.29 7.35
CA ALA A 31 5.53 9.89 6.73
C ALA A 31 5.60 10.11 5.20
N ARG A 32 4.98 9.18 4.47
CA ARG A 32 4.88 9.23 3.01
C ARG A 32 3.42 9.25 2.60
N VAL A 33 3.13 9.95 1.52
CA VAL A 33 1.84 9.85 0.82
C VAL A 33 1.90 8.63 -0.09
N LEU A 34 0.97 7.70 0.10
CA LEU A 34 0.92 6.43 -0.61
C LEU A 34 -0.13 6.48 -1.71
N ILE A 35 0.23 7.06 -2.87
CA ILE A 35 -0.67 7.24 -4.01
C ILE A 35 -1.05 5.90 -4.63
N LEU A 36 -0.11 4.97 -4.78
CA LEU A 36 -0.39 3.66 -5.38
C LEU A 36 -1.47 2.87 -4.58
N PRO A 37 -1.33 2.64 -3.26
CA PRO A 37 -2.40 2.06 -2.45
C PRO A 37 -3.72 2.85 -2.52
N LEU A 38 -3.68 4.17 -2.52
CA LEU A 38 -4.88 5.01 -2.55
C LEU A 38 -5.65 4.83 -3.87
N VAL A 39 -4.97 4.91 -5.00
CA VAL A 39 -5.56 4.68 -6.33
C VAL A 39 -6.12 3.26 -6.41
N PHE A 40 -5.39 2.26 -5.92
CA PHE A 40 -5.88 0.89 -5.83
C PHE A 40 -7.19 0.80 -5.03
N LEU A 41 -7.28 1.42 -3.86
CA LEU A 41 -8.49 1.38 -3.02
C LEU A 41 -9.68 2.05 -3.70
N CYS A 42 -9.47 3.20 -4.34
CA CYS A 42 -10.51 3.88 -5.12
C CYS A 42 -11.01 2.99 -6.27
N CYS A 43 -10.10 2.34 -6.97
CA CYS A 43 -10.44 1.41 -8.05
C CYS A 43 -11.10 0.12 -7.53
N ALA A 44 -10.69 -0.38 -6.36
CA ALA A 44 -11.23 -1.60 -5.77
C ALA A 44 -12.74 -1.47 -5.49
N VAL A 45 -13.22 -0.29 -5.10
CA VAL A 45 -14.64 -0.01 -4.88
C VAL A 45 -15.42 0.09 -6.20
N SER A 46 -14.79 0.52 -7.29
CA SER A 46 -15.48 0.78 -8.56
C SER A 46 -15.59 -0.43 -9.50
N VAL A 47 -14.76 -1.46 -9.29
CA VAL A 47 -14.69 -2.65 -10.15
C VAL A 47 -15.43 -3.86 -9.54
N ASN A 48 -15.55 -4.94 -10.32
CA ASN A 48 -16.05 -6.23 -9.84
C ASN A 48 -14.97 -6.97 -9.02
N PHE A 49 -15.40 -7.93 -8.21
CA PHE A 49 -14.51 -8.73 -7.35
C PHE A 49 -13.30 -9.36 -8.08
N ALA A 50 -13.54 -10.04 -9.21
CA ALA A 50 -12.48 -10.70 -9.97
C ALA A 50 -11.42 -9.70 -10.49
N THR A 51 -11.88 -8.54 -10.98
CA THR A 51 -11.00 -7.45 -11.44
C THR A 51 -10.25 -6.77 -10.29
N MET A 52 -10.87 -6.65 -9.11
CA MET A 52 -10.20 -6.16 -7.91
C MET A 52 -9.06 -7.10 -7.51
N LEU A 53 -9.28 -8.42 -7.55
CA LEU A 53 -8.25 -9.40 -7.23
C LEU A 53 -7.08 -9.37 -8.22
N ALA A 54 -7.37 -9.21 -9.52
CA ALA A 54 -6.33 -9.03 -10.54
C ALA A 54 -5.51 -7.74 -10.30
N LEU A 55 -6.17 -6.65 -9.91
CA LEU A 55 -5.47 -5.41 -9.54
C LEU A 55 -4.64 -5.57 -8.26
N ALA A 56 -5.12 -6.32 -7.27
CA ALA A 56 -4.37 -6.61 -6.04
C ALA A 56 -3.11 -7.42 -6.35
N PHE A 57 -3.21 -8.40 -7.25
CA PHE A 57 -2.06 -9.15 -7.75
C PHE A 57 -1.04 -8.23 -8.43
N ILE A 58 -1.48 -7.37 -9.35
CA ILE A 58 -0.61 -6.42 -10.04
C ILE A 58 0.03 -5.46 -9.03
N CYS A 59 -0.74 -4.80 -8.17
CA CYS A 59 -0.21 -3.83 -7.20
C CYS A 59 0.77 -4.47 -6.21
N GLY A 60 0.42 -5.64 -5.66
CA GLY A 60 1.30 -6.37 -4.76
C GLY A 60 2.59 -6.81 -5.44
N PHE A 61 2.51 -7.29 -6.68
CA PHE A 61 3.68 -7.62 -7.48
C PHE A 61 4.58 -6.39 -7.74
N LEU A 62 4.00 -5.25 -8.12
CA LEU A 62 4.75 -4.01 -8.32
C LEU A 62 5.38 -3.50 -7.02
N TRP A 63 4.66 -3.55 -5.90
CA TRP A 63 5.17 -3.14 -4.60
C TRP A 63 6.37 -4.00 -4.18
N ASP A 64 6.25 -5.31 -4.28
CA ASP A 64 7.35 -6.23 -3.97
C ASP A 64 8.52 -6.05 -4.94
N ALA A 65 8.28 -5.85 -6.23
CA ALA A 65 9.34 -5.59 -7.21
C ALA A 65 10.10 -4.29 -6.92
N GLN A 66 9.42 -3.24 -6.46
CA GLN A 66 10.07 -1.99 -6.07
C GLN A 66 10.96 -2.15 -4.83
N HIS A 67 10.52 -2.93 -3.84
CA HIS A 67 11.26 -3.13 -2.60
C HIS A 67 12.33 -4.23 -2.72
N ALA A 68 12.21 -5.16 -3.67
CA ALA A 68 13.22 -6.16 -3.99
C ALA A 68 14.51 -5.56 -4.58
N LEU A 69 14.44 -4.36 -5.17
CA LEU A 69 15.60 -3.69 -5.75
C LEU A 69 16.52 -3.01 -4.69
N GLY A 70 16.23 -3.18 -3.40
CA GLY A 70 17.09 -2.72 -2.30
C GLY A 70 17.13 -1.20 -2.14
N ALA A 71 17.70 -0.75 -1.02
CA ALA A 71 17.95 0.66 -0.79
C ALA A 71 19.18 1.09 -1.61
N GLN A 72 18.93 1.59 -2.83
CA GLN A 72 19.91 2.23 -3.71
C GLN A 72 20.92 1.26 -4.34
N GLY A 73 21.11 1.36 -5.65
CA GLY A 73 22.19 0.68 -6.38
C GLY A 73 23.56 1.26 -6.02
N GLY A 74 23.99 1.06 -4.77
CA GLY A 74 25.29 1.47 -4.23
C GLY A 74 26.13 0.26 -3.82
N ASP A 75 27.45 0.44 -3.89
CA ASP A 75 28.46 -0.61 -3.70
C ASP A 75 28.19 -1.54 -2.49
N PRO A 76 28.22 -2.86 -2.69
CA PRO A 76 27.94 -3.86 -1.64
C PRO A 76 28.98 -3.90 -0.51
N GLU A 77 30.12 -3.22 -0.63
CA GLU A 77 31.15 -3.16 0.43
C GLU A 77 30.76 -2.24 1.61
N ILE A 78 29.83 -1.31 1.41
CA ILE A 78 29.41 -0.33 2.44
C ILE A 78 28.09 -0.75 3.11
N TYR A 79 27.19 -1.40 2.37
CA TYR A 79 25.85 -1.79 2.83
C TYR A 79 25.80 -3.26 3.27
N ASN A 80 26.40 -3.57 4.42
CA ASN A 80 26.55 -4.93 4.97
C ASN A 80 25.25 -5.60 5.49
N ALA A 81 24.09 -4.96 5.34
CA ALA A 81 22.81 -5.53 5.76
C ALA A 81 21.82 -5.50 4.58
N PRO A 82 21.60 -6.62 3.87
CA PRO A 82 20.53 -6.69 2.91
C PRO A 82 19.21 -6.44 3.65
N VAL A 83 18.47 -5.41 3.24
CA VAL A 83 17.12 -5.11 3.74
C VAL A 83 16.09 -6.08 3.11
N GLU A 84 16.49 -7.32 2.85
CA GLU A 84 15.62 -8.40 2.41
C GLU A 84 15.12 -9.15 3.64
N SER A 85 14.01 -8.70 4.24
CA SER A 85 13.40 -9.46 5.34
C SER A 85 12.03 -10.03 5.00
N LEU A 86 11.35 -9.57 3.93
CA LEU A 86 10.07 -10.15 3.53
C LEU A 86 10.16 -10.84 2.18
N ARG A 87 9.67 -12.09 2.15
CA ARG A 87 9.63 -12.93 0.96
C ARG A 87 8.69 -12.33 -0.07
N PHE A 88 9.12 -12.27 -1.33
CA PHE A 88 8.29 -11.84 -2.45
C PHE A 88 6.91 -12.52 -2.44
N GLY A 89 5.84 -11.75 -2.58
CA GLY A 89 4.46 -12.22 -2.68
C GLY A 89 3.57 -11.92 -1.47
N TYR A 90 4.12 -11.51 -0.32
CA TYR A 90 3.28 -11.16 0.85
C TYR A 90 2.38 -9.95 0.57
N SER A 91 2.88 -8.97 -0.20
CA SER A 91 2.16 -7.74 -0.50
C SER A 91 0.90 -8.01 -1.31
N ILE A 92 0.90 -9.04 -2.16
CA ILE A 92 -0.29 -9.47 -2.92
C ILE A 92 -1.43 -9.83 -1.96
N LEU A 93 -1.15 -10.55 -0.88
CA LEU A 93 -2.15 -10.92 0.12
C LEU A 93 -2.64 -9.69 0.89
N LEU A 94 -1.73 -8.79 1.27
CA LEU A 94 -2.09 -7.55 1.97
C LEU A 94 -2.99 -6.66 1.09
N TYR A 95 -2.65 -6.46 -0.19
CA TYR A 95 -3.47 -5.74 -1.15
C TYR A 95 -4.84 -6.40 -1.38
N ALA A 96 -4.88 -7.73 -1.46
CA ALA A 96 -6.14 -8.46 -1.56
C ALA A 96 -7.03 -8.23 -0.34
N MET A 97 -6.46 -8.28 0.88
CA MET A 97 -7.21 -7.98 2.11
C MET A 97 -7.76 -6.55 2.13
N MET A 98 -6.96 -5.56 1.74
CA MET A 98 -7.44 -4.17 1.61
C MET A 98 -8.58 -4.06 0.58
N GLY A 99 -8.44 -4.71 -0.56
CA GLY A 99 -9.46 -4.72 -1.61
C GLY A 99 -10.76 -5.41 -1.19
N LEU A 100 -10.66 -6.48 -0.39
CA LEU A 100 -11.82 -7.17 0.21
C LEU A 100 -12.57 -6.26 1.18
N LEU A 101 -11.85 -5.53 2.04
CA LEU A 101 -12.45 -4.54 2.94
C LEU A 101 -13.24 -3.48 2.16
N MET A 102 -12.67 -2.99 1.05
CA MET A 102 -13.33 -2.02 0.17
C MET A 102 -14.54 -2.58 -0.58
N GLN A 103 -14.47 -3.83 -1.04
CA GLN A 103 -15.61 -4.49 -1.68
C GLN A 103 -16.80 -4.67 -0.72
N GLY A 104 -16.53 -4.90 0.58
CA GLY A 104 -17.57 -4.99 1.61
C GLY A 104 -18.42 -3.71 1.74
N ILE A 105 -17.84 -2.53 1.49
CA ILE A 105 -18.55 -1.24 1.56
C ILE A 105 -19.00 -0.70 0.20
N GLN A 106 -18.72 -1.41 -0.90
CA GLN A 106 -19.18 -1.03 -2.23
C GLN A 106 -20.69 -0.66 -2.32
N PRO A 107 -21.64 -1.39 -1.69
CA PRO A 107 -23.05 -1.01 -1.74
C PRO A 107 -23.34 0.30 -0.99
N LEU A 108 -22.53 0.66 0.00
CA LEU A 108 -22.66 1.92 0.73
C LEU A 108 -22.12 3.10 -0.09
N PHE A 109 -21.06 2.88 -0.86
CA PHE A 109 -20.52 3.86 -1.81
C PHE A 109 -21.54 4.23 -2.89
N ARG A 110 -22.24 3.22 -3.44
CA ARG A 110 -23.31 3.43 -4.44
C ARG A 110 -24.50 4.25 -3.90
N LYS A 111 -24.67 4.33 -2.58
CA LYS A 111 -25.69 5.15 -1.91
C LYS A 111 -25.25 6.61 -1.68
N GLY A 112 -24.06 7.00 -2.14
CA GLY A 112 -23.60 8.39 -2.12
C GLY A 112 -23.03 8.88 -0.78
N LYS A 113 -22.67 7.99 0.16
CA LYS A 113 -22.02 8.35 1.42
C LYS A 113 -20.48 8.30 1.30
N TRP A 114 -19.92 9.18 0.47
CA TRP A 114 -18.50 9.19 0.09
C TRP A 114 -17.52 9.35 1.26
N HIS A 115 -17.90 10.09 2.31
CA HIS A 115 -17.07 10.31 3.51
C HIS A 115 -16.64 9.01 4.21
N ILE A 116 -17.50 7.99 4.19
CA ILE A 116 -17.24 6.70 4.84
C ILE A 116 -16.12 5.94 4.09
N SER A 117 -16.00 6.15 2.77
CA SER A 117 -14.96 5.54 1.95
C SER A 117 -13.57 6.09 2.27
N SER A 118 -13.46 7.40 2.55
CA SER A 118 -12.18 8.01 2.91
C SER A 118 -11.66 7.47 4.24
N ILE A 119 -12.53 7.40 5.25
CA ILE A 119 -12.19 6.84 6.55
C ILE A 119 -11.77 5.37 6.42
N LEU A 120 -12.51 4.57 5.64
CA LEU A 120 -12.13 3.17 5.44
C LEU A 120 -10.81 3.04 4.68
N ALA A 121 -10.49 3.96 3.76
CA ALA A 121 -9.23 3.94 3.03
C ALA A 121 -8.04 4.12 3.98
N GLY A 122 -8.14 5.08 4.90
CA GLY A 122 -7.13 5.23 5.95
C GLY A 122 -7.04 4.00 6.85
N ILE A 123 -8.18 3.44 7.30
CA ILE A 123 -8.16 2.20 8.12
C ILE A 123 -7.49 1.04 7.37
N ALA A 124 -7.79 0.88 6.07
CA ALA A 124 -7.19 -0.17 5.25
C ALA A 124 -5.66 0.03 5.11
N ILE A 125 -5.21 1.27 4.91
CA ILE A 125 -3.78 1.61 4.82
C ILE A 125 -3.08 1.41 6.19
N PHE A 126 -3.72 1.80 7.29
CA PHE A 126 -3.21 1.53 8.64
C PHE A 126 -3.02 0.03 8.87
N LEU A 127 -4.03 -0.78 8.57
CA LEU A 127 -3.95 -2.24 8.71
C LEU A 127 -2.89 -2.86 7.80
N TYR A 128 -2.74 -2.35 6.57
CA TYR A 128 -1.67 -2.76 5.66
C TYR A 128 -0.29 -2.52 6.26
N LEU A 129 0.01 -1.26 6.62
CA LEU A 129 1.32 -0.88 7.15
C LEU A 129 1.61 -1.56 8.48
N PHE A 130 0.59 -1.69 9.34
CA PHE A 130 0.73 -2.38 10.62
C PHE A 130 1.02 -3.87 10.42
N SER A 131 0.33 -4.53 9.49
CA SER A 131 0.57 -5.95 9.18
C SER A 131 1.94 -6.16 8.54
N GLU A 132 2.33 -5.31 7.59
CA GLU A 132 3.68 -5.31 6.99
C GLU A 132 4.75 -5.14 8.08
N TYR A 133 4.56 -4.20 9.00
CA TYR A 133 5.47 -4.00 10.12
C TYR A 133 5.55 -5.19 11.07
N LEU A 134 4.42 -5.83 11.38
CA LEU A 134 4.38 -7.06 12.17
C LEU A 134 5.12 -8.20 11.50
N LEU A 135 4.92 -8.40 10.20
CA LEU A 135 5.62 -9.42 9.43
C LEU A 135 7.14 -9.20 9.46
N ILE A 136 7.59 -7.94 9.33
CA ILE A 136 9.03 -7.60 9.39
C ILE A 136 9.61 -7.96 10.77
N ASN A 137 8.93 -7.61 11.85
CA ASN A 137 9.37 -7.95 13.20
C ASN A 137 9.38 -9.47 13.44
N LEU A 138 8.36 -10.18 12.93
CA LEU A 138 8.27 -11.63 13.06
C LEU A 138 9.42 -12.35 12.32
N VAL A 139 9.78 -11.90 11.12
CA VAL A 139 10.92 -12.47 10.37
C VAL A 139 12.26 -12.09 11.01
N ARG A 140 12.39 -10.88 11.56
CA ARG A 140 13.58 -10.47 12.32
C ARG A 140 13.77 -11.24 13.62
N GLY A 141 12.71 -11.81 14.18
CA GLY A 141 12.76 -12.46 15.49
C GLY A 141 12.98 -11.49 16.66
N ASP A 142 12.85 -10.18 16.41
CA ASP A 142 13.00 -9.12 17.40
C ASP A 142 11.74 -8.23 17.38
N PHE A 143 11.09 -8.10 18.54
CA PHE A 143 9.84 -7.35 18.70
C PHE A 143 10.13 -5.98 19.32
N ALA A 144 10.74 -5.10 18.54
CA ALA A 144 10.92 -3.71 18.91
C ALA A 144 9.78 -2.86 18.34
N PHE A 145 9.02 -2.18 19.21
CA PHE A 145 7.99 -1.20 18.80
C PHE A 145 8.40 0.22 19.20
N PRO A 146 9.35 0.85 18.49
CA PRO A 146 9.68 2.25 18.70
C PRO A 146 8.48 3.13 18.36
N ALA A 147 8.20 4.11 19.22
CA ALA A 147 7.10 5.05 19.03
C ALA A 147 7.17 5.79 17.69
N THR A 148 8.38 6.03 17.17
CA THR A 148 8.61 6.69 15.87
C THR A 148 8.02 5.89 14.69
N ALA A 149 8.15 4.56 14.70
CA ALA A 149 7.57 3.71 13.65
C ALA A 149 6.03 3.74 13.73
N PHE A 150 5.49 3.68 14.95
CA PHE A 150 4.04 3.77 15.16
C PHE A 150 3.48 5.12 14.68
N TYR A 151 4.10 6.24 15.04
CA TYR A 151 3.68 7.57 14.58
C TYR A 151 3.78 7.70 13.06
N ARG A 152 4.79 7.10 12.42
CA ARG A 152 4.92 7.11 10.96
C ARG A 152 3.77 6.36 10.28
N ILE A 153 3.40 5.19 10.78
CA ILE A 153 2.27 4.40 10.27
C ILE A 153 0.95 5.17 10.45
N TYR A 154 0.73 5.70 11.66
CA TYR A 154 -0.46 6.46 12.00
C TYR A 154 -0.61 7.72 11.15
N LEU A 155 0.44 8.54 11.03
CA LEU A 155 0.41 9.79 10.26
C LEU A 155 0.25 9.53 8.75
N THR A 156 0.91 8.51 8.21
CA THR A 156 0.70 8.12 6.80
C THR A 156 -0.74 7.69 6.54
N SER A 157 -1.34 6.92 7.44
CA SER A 157 -2.77 6.57 7.36
C SER A 157 -3.67 7.80 7.50
N ALA A 158 -3.41 8.68 8.46
CA ALA A 158 -4.22 9.88 8.69
C ALA A 158 -4.18 10.82 7.48
N LEU A 159 -3.00 11.00 6.87
CA LEU A 159 -2.85 11.77 5.63
C LEU A 159 -3.68 11.23 4.48
N THR A 160 -3.90 9.91 4.42
CA THR A 160 -4.72 9.31 3.36
C THR A 160 -6.21 9.47 3.55
N MET A 161 -6.66 9.90 4.74
CA MET A 161 -8.07 10.20 5.02
C MET A 161 -8.45 11.65 4.64
N LEU A 162 -7.46 12.52 4.42
CA LEU A 162 -7.60 13.96 4.20
C LEU A 162 -7.72 14.24 2.70
#